data_AF-A0A3D1B704-F1
#
_entry.id   AF-A0A3D1B704-F1
#
_cell.length_a   1.000
_cell.length_b   1.000
_cell.length_c   1.000
_cell.angle_alpha   90.00
_cell.angle_beta   90.00
_cell.angle_gamma   90.00
#
_symmetry.space_group_name_H-M   'P 1'
#
loop_
_entity.id
_entity.type
_entity.pdbx_description
1 polymer ?
#
loop_
_entity_poly.entity_id
_entity_poly.type
_entity_poly.pdbx_seq_one_letter_code
_entity_poly.pdbx_strand_id
1 'polypeptide(L)' 'SCNPSHYHLILSLLNDPAGPEEMYRRVVRSGHLDGVIVASTRMDDPLISKLLEDHFPFVMVGRHPDERVSYVDVDNVAA' A
#
# COMPACT_ATOMS: atom_id res chain seq x y z
N SER A 1 0.59 18.18 -0.26
CA SER A 1 1.91 17.58 -0.55
C SER A 1 2.00 16.98 -1.96
N CYS A 2 0.96 16.34 -2.53
CA CYS A 2 1.09 15.72 -3.87
C CYS A 2 1.19 16.70 -5.05
N ASN A 3 0.27 17.67 -5.15
CA ASN A 3 0.20 18.60 -6.30
C ASN A 3 1.47 19.45 -6.52
N PRO A 4 2.10 20.03 -5.49
CA PRO A 4 3.34 20.79 -5.66
C PRO A 4 4.52 19.93 -6.13
N SER A 5 4.47 18.62 -5.89
CA SER A 5 5.49 17.65 -6.27
C SER A 5 5.13 16.90 -7.56
N HIS A 6 4.10 17.35 -8.30
CA HIS A 6 3.63 16.74 -9.54
C HIS A 6 3.23 15.26 -9.43
N TYR A 7 2.79 14.82 -8.24
CA TYR A 7 2.22 13.49 -8.05
C TYR A 7 0.71 13.48 -8.33
N HIS A 8 0.26 12.47 -9.06
CA HIS A 8 -1.15 12.16 -9.24
C HIS A 8 -1.59 11.10 -8.23
N LEU A 9 -2.64 11.38 -7.47
CA LEU A 9 -3.28 10.38 -6.62
C LEU A 9 -4.31 9.60 -7.44
N ILE A 10 -4.13 8.29 -7.52
CA ILE A 10 -5.09 7.38 -8.14
C ILE A 10 -5.77 6.60 -7.03
N LEU A 11 -7.10 6.73 -6.93
CA LEU A 11 -7.93 5.89 -6.07
C LEU A 11 -8.54 4.78 -6.92
N SER A 12 -8.15 3.53 -6.65
CA SER A 12 -8.73 2.36 -7.30
C SER A 12 -9.57 1.60 -6.29
N LEU A 13 -10.89 1.58 -6.49
CA LEU A 13 -11.81 0.78 -5.68
C LEU A 13 -11.84 -0.64 -6.24
N LEU A 14 -11.07 -1.53 -5.63
CA LEU A 14 -10.87 -2.88 -6.10
C LEU A 14 -11.80 -3.83 -5.34
N ASN A 15 -12.82 -4.33 -6.02
CA ASN A 15 -13.62 -5.47 -5.59
C ASN A 15 -13.43 -6.58 -6.61
N ASP A 16 -12.19 -7.10 -6.71
CA ASP A 16 -11.83 -8.03 -7.77
C ASP A 16 -12.18 -9.47 -7.38
N PRO A 17 -13.14 -10.12 -8.07
CA PRO A 17 -13.47 -11.52 -7.82
C PRO A 17 -12.31 -12.48 -8.16
N ALA A 18 -11.31 -12.03 -8.94
CA ALA A 18 -10.11 -12.81 -9.24
C ALA A 18 -9.09 -12.84 -8.09
N GLY A 19 -9.30 -12.02 -7.05
CA GLY A 19 -8.50 -12.05 -5.82
C GLY A 19 -7.28 -11.13 -5.81
N PRO A 20 -6.53 -11.13 -4.69
CA PRO A 20 -5.48 -10.14 -4.40
C PRO A 20 -4.30 -10.15 -5.40
N GLU A 21 -3.97 -11.30 -5.97
CA GLU A 21 -2.84 -11.40 -6.91
C GLU A 21 -3.12 -10.72 -8.25
N GLU A 22 -4.34 -10.86 -8.77
CA GLU A 22 -4.75 -10.20 -10.01
C GLU A 22 -4.73 -8.69 -9.84
N MET A 23 -5.26 -8.24 -8.71
CA MET A 23 -5.25 -6.84 -8.30
C MET A 23 -3.83 -6.29 -8.22
N TYR A 24 -2.92 -6.99 -7.53
CA TYR A 24 -1.51 -6.62 -7.44
C TYR A 24 -0.87 -6.48 -8.83
N ARG A 25 -1.11 -7.46 -9.71
CA ARG A 25 -0.54 -7.42 -11.06
C ARG A 25 -1.07 -6.25 -11.88
N ARG A 26 -2.37 -5.95 -11.78
CA ARG A 26 -3.01 -4.87 -12.55
C ARG A 26 -2.63 -3.47 -12.04
N VAL A 27 -2.47 -3.31 -10.74
CA VAL A 27 -2.29 -1.99 -10.13
C VAL A 27 -0.81 -1.69 -9.92
N VAL A 28 -0.08 -2.60 -9.28
CA VAL A 28 1.33 -2.40 -8.95
C VAL A 28 2.22 -2.75 -10.15
N ARG A 29 2.02 -3.93 -10.76
CA ARG A 29 2.89 -4.38 -11.87
C ARG A 29 2.52 -3.81 -13.24
N SER A 30 1.48 -2.99 -13.37
CA SER A 30 1.20 -2.32 -14.65
C SER A 30 2.21 -1.21 -14.99
N GLY A 31 3.07 -0.82 -14.03
CA GLY A 31 4.17 0.13 -14.26
C GLY A 31 3.76 1.61 -14.28
N HIS A 32 2.51 1.92 -13.94
CA HIS A 32 1.99 3.30 -13.94
C HIS A 32 2.05 3.97 -12.56
N LEU A 33 2.54 3.26 -11.54
CA LEU A 33 2.62 3.75 -10.17
C LEU A 33 4.07 3.81 -9.71
N ASP A 34 4.47 4.93 -9.14
CA ASP A 34 5.78 5.10 -8.49
C ASP A 34 5.79 4.64 -7.02
N GLY A 35 4.61 4.41 -6.44
CA GLY A 35 4.44 3.93 -5.08
C GLY A 35 2.98 3.77 -4.68
N VAL A 36 2.72 3.10 -3.56
CA VAL A 36 1.36 2.90 -3.03
C VAL A 36 1.24 3.28 -1.55
N ILE A 37 0.08 3.82 -1.18
CA ILE A 37 -0.32 4.01 0.22
C ILE A 37 -1.28 2.87 0.57
N VAL A 38 -0.94 2.13 1.61
CA VAL A 38 -1.67 0.94 2.01
C VAL A 38 -2.37 1.20 3.34
N ALA A 39 -3.70 1.14 3.36
CA ALA A 39 -4.51 1.38 4.54
C ALA A 39 -5.47 0.21 4.77
N SER A 40 -5.80 -0.05 6.03
CA SER A 40 -6.83 -1.02 6.44
C SER A 40 -6.61 -2.46 5.93
N THR A 41 -5.36 -2.90 5.80
CA THR A 41 -5.06 -4.31 5.49
C THR A 41 -5.13 -5.16 6.74
N ARG A 42 -5.35 -6.46 6.56
CA ARG A 42 -5.09 -7.42 7.64
C ARG A 42 -3.58 -7.58 7.81
N MET A 43 -3.16 -7.97 9.02
CA MET A 43 -1.74 -8.19 9.34
C MET A 43 -1.12 -9.33 8.53
N ASP A 44 -1.93 -10.28 8.10
CA ASP A 44 -1.54 -11.44 7.30
C ASP A 44 -1.81 -11.24 5.80
N ASP A 45 -2.03 -10.00 5.36
CA ASP A 45 -2.30 -9.70 3.95
C ASP A 45 -1.04 -9.96 3.10
N PRO A 46 -1.09 -10.89 2.13
CA PRO A 46 0.07 -11.22 1.29
C PRO A 46 0.57 -10.04 0.44
N LEU A 47 -0.22 -8.98 0.31
CA LEU A 47 0.17 -7.75 -0.38
C LEU A 47 1.47 -7.16 0.19
N ILE A 48 1.60 -7.09 1.52
CA ILE A 48 2.75 -6.44 2.16
C ILE A 48 4.03 -7.21 1.87
N SER A 49 4.00 -8.53 2.02
CA SER A 49 5.14 -9.40 1.71
C SER A 49 5.57 -9.25 0.25
N LYS A 50 4.60 -9.19 -0.68
CA LYS A 50 4.88 -9.07 -2.11
C LYS A 50 5.50 -7.72 -2.48
N LEU A 51 5.02 -6.63 -1.89
CA LEU A 51 5.61 -5.30 -2.05
C LEU A 51 7.05 -5.24 -1.52
N LEU A 52 7.33 -5.90 -0.38
CA LEU A 52 8.66 -6.00 0.19
C LEU A 52 9.60 -6.83 -0.70
N GLU A 53 9.14 -7.98 -1.19
CA GLU A 53 9.91 -8.87 -2.09
C GLU A 53 10.26 -8.17 -3.41
N ASP A 54 9.29 -7.46 -3.99
CA ASP A 54 9.47 -6.72 -5.23
C ASP A 54 10.22 -5.39 -5.05
N HIS A 55 10.60 -5.04 -3.81
CA HIS A 55 11.21 -3.75 -3.45
C HIS A 55 10.42 -2.54 -3.96
N PHE A 56 9.10 -2.69 -4.05
CA PHE A 56 8.22 -1.65 -4.57
C PHE A 56 8.00 -0.57 -3.50
N PRO A 57 8.07 0.74 -3.82
CA PRO A 57 7.89 1.78 -2.82
C PRO A 57 6.48 1.81 -2.23
N PHE A 58 6.36 1.72 -0.91
CA PHE A 58 5.06 1.87 -0.22
C PHE A 58 5.18 2.42 1.19
N VAL A 59 4.07 2.94 1.69
CA VAL A 59 3.89 3.36 3.10
C VAL A 59 2.56 2.83 3.63
N MET A 60 2.57 2.30 4.85
CA MET A 60 1.36 1.85 5.53
C MET A 60 0.73 2.94 6.40
N VAL A 61 -0.60 2.94 6.47
CA VAL A 61 -1.36 3.66 7.49
C VAL A 61 -1.68 2.67 8.61
N GLY A 62 -1.01 2.81 9.74
CA GLY A 62 -0.98 1.84 10.84
C GLY A 62 0.34 1.05 10.90
N ARG A 63 0.70 0.55 12.09
CA ARG A 63 1.97 -0.15 12.33
C ARG A 63 1.91 -1.61 11.87
N HIS A 64 2.93 -2.03 11.11
CA HIS A 64 3.16 -3.44 10.76
C HIS A 64 4.29 -4.03 11.64
N PRO A 65 4.26 -5.31 12.02
CA PRO A 65 5.30 -5.92 12.86
C PRO A 65 6.66 -6.05 12.16
N ASP A 66 6.70 -6.05 10.83
CA ASP A 66 7.95 -6.06 10.06
C ASP A 66 8.59 -4.67 10.03
N GLU A 67 9.80 -4.55 10.59
CA GLU A 67 10.54 -3.28 10.74
C GLU A 67 10.96 -2.65 9.40
N ARG A 68 10.95 -3.41 8.30
CA ARG A 68 11.26 -2.88 6.96
C ARG A 68 10.14 -1.99 6.43
N VAL A 69 8.95 -2.07 7.01
CA VAL A 69 7.77 -1.35 6.55
C VAL A 69 7.78 0.09 7.08
N SER A 70 7.82 1.05 6.16
CA SER A 70 7.57 2.45 6.50
C SER A 70 6.08 2.66 6.80
N TYR A 71 5.76 3.39 7.87
CA TYR A 71 4.38 3.62 8.28
C TYR A 71 4.12 5.02 8.84
N VAL A 72 2.86 5.44 8.76
CA VAL A 72 2.28 6.57 9.48
C VAL A 72 1.18 6.02 10.37
N ASP A 73 1.20 6.34 11.65
CA ASP A 73 0.22 5.86 12.61
C ASP A 73 -0.36 7.02 13.42
N VAL A 74 -1.58 6.83 13.93
CA VAL A 74 -2.23 7.77 14.84
C VAL A 74 -2.10 7.23 16.25
N ASP A 75 -1.61 8.05 17.19
CA ASP A 75 -1.54 7.69 18.59
C ASP A 75 -2.94 7.71 19.23
N ASN A 76 -3.64 6.60 19.08
CA ASN A 76 -5.00 6.43 19.60
C ASN A 76 -5.02 6.05 21.09
N VAL A 77 -3.88 6.06 21.79
CA VAL A 77 -3.76 5.62 23.19
C VAL A 77 -4.49 6.57 24.16
N ALA A 78 -4.81 7.78 23.73
CA ALA A 78 -5.49 8.80 24.55
C ALA A 78 -6.92 9.17 24.07
N ALA A 79 -7.55 8.36 23.21
CA ALA A 79 -8.90 8.61 22.69
C ALA A 79 -10.01 8.07 23.61
#